data_AF-A0A2E8K9J7-F1
#
_entry.id   AF-A0A2E8K9J7-F1
#
_cell.length_a   1.000
_cell.length_b   1.000
_cell.length_c   1.000
_cell.angle_alpha   90.00
_cell.angle_beta   90.00
_cell.angle_gamma   90.00
#
_symmetry.space_group_name_H-M   'P 1'
#
loop_
_entity.id
_entity.type
_entity.pdbx_description
1 polymer ?
#
loop_
_entity_poly.entity_id
_entity_poly.type
_entity_poly.pdbx_seq_one_letter_code
_entity_poly.pdbx_strand_id
1 'polypeptide(L)'
;MLDIGFTELLLIATVALLVAGPENLPRQLREAGRWYAQLRRRFAELKADIENEIGTDEIREQLRMESIREGFEKDKEALKSLDDDLQSANIDLLNSLNNKSPTA
;
A
#
# COMPACT_ATOMS: atom_id res chain seq x y z
N MET A 1 15.23 -3.24 -6.09
CA MET A 1 14.58 -4.51 -6.49
C MET A 1 15.55 -5.61 -6.10
N LEU A 2 15.13 -6.59 -5.31
CA LEU A 2 15.97 -7.74 -4.96
C LEU A 2 15.76 -8.81 -6.04
N ASP A 3 16.44 -8.66 -7.17
CA ASP A 3 16.52 -9.71 -8.19
C ASP A 3 17.49 -10.80 -7.72
N ILE A 4 17.11 -11.51 -6.67
CA ILE A 4 17.85 -12.67 -6.16
C ILE A 4 17.24 -13.91 -6.81
N GLY A 5 17.96 -14.47 -7.78
CA GLY A 5 17.62 -15.74 -8.40
C GLY A 5 17.99 -16.93 -7.52
N PHE A 6 17.57 -18.12 -7.95
CA PHE A 6 17.89 -19.37 -7.25
C PHE A 6 19.41 -19.59 -7.13
N THR A 7 20.17 -19.24 -8.17
CA THR A 7 21.62 -19.37 -8.21
C THR A 7 22.31 -18.45 -7.21
N GLU A 8 21.91 -17.18 -7.11
CA GLU A 8 22.45 -16.25 -6.12
C GLU A 8 22.17 -16.71 -4.69
N LEU A 9 20.96 -17.21 -4.43
CA LEU A 9 20.59 -17.77 -3.12
C LEU A 9 21.50 -18.95 -2.74
N LEU A 10 21.78 -19.84 -3.69
CA LEU A 10 22.65 -21.01 -3.49
C LEU A 10 24.11 -20.58 -3.25
N LEU A 11 24.60 -19.58 -3.96
CA LEU A 11 25.93 -18.99 -3.75
C LEU A 11 26.05 -18.43 -2.33
N ILE A 12 25.09 -17.60 -1.91
CA ILE A 12 25.06 -17.01 -0.58
C ILE A 12 24.99 -18.10 0.50
N ALA A 13 24.13 -19.11 0.31
CA ALA A 13 24.04 -20.24 1.22
C ALA A 13 25.38 -20.99 1.34
N THR A 14 26.08 -21.21 0.23
CA THR A 14 27.37 -21.89 0.21
C THR A 14 28.43 -21.09 0.96
N VAL A 15 28.52 -19.77 0.71
CA VAL A 15 29.46 -18.88 1.41
C VAL A 15 29.12 -18.80 2.90
N ALA A 16 27.83 -18.71 3.25
CA ALA A 16 27.39 -18.68 4.64
C ALA A 16 27.76 -19.99 5.36
N LEU A 17 27.60 -21.15 4.71
CA LEU A 17 28.02 -22.44 5.25
C LEU A 17 29.54 -22.53 5.41
N LEU A 18 30.33 -21.92 4.52
CA LEU A 18 31.79 -21.90 4.63
C LEU A 18 32.27 -21.03 5.80
N VAL A 19 31.69 -19.83 5.95
CA VAL A 19 32.09 -18.86 6.98
C VAL A 19 31.59 -19.27 8.37
N ALA A 20 30.30 -19.60 8.49
CA ALA A 20 29.73 -19.99 9.76
C ALA A 20 30.05 -21.45 10.10
N GLY A 21 30.18 -22.31 9.10
CA GLY A 21 30.23 -23.75 9.25
C GLY A 21 28.81 -24.37 9.18
N PRO A 22 28.62 -25.51 8.48
CA PRO A 22 27.31 -26.13 8.30
C PRO A 22 26.64 -26.56 9.61
N GLU A 23 27.44 -26.91 10.62
CA GLU A 23 26.94 -27.32 11.95
C GLU A 23 26.60 -26.13 12.85
N ASN A 24 27.27 -24.97 12.65
CA ASN A 24 27.09 -23.80 13.50
C ASN A 24 26.04 -22.83 12.98
N LEU A 25 25.80 -22.76 11.66
CA LEU A 25 24.75 -21.92 11.06
C LEU A 25 23.36 -22.17 11.69
N PRO A 26 22.86 -23.42 11.83
CA PRO A 26 21.57 -23.67 12.49
C PRO A 26 21.59 -23.36 13.99
N ARG A 27 22.75 -23.38 14.65
CA ARG A 27 22.90 -23.01 16.07
C ARG A 27 22.85 -21.50 16.27
N GLN A 28 23.59 -20.75 15.46
CA GLN A 28 23.61 -19.29 15.45
C GLN A 28 22.25 -18.70 15.06
N LEU A 29 21.56 -19.28 14.06
CA LEU A 29 20.20 -18.88 13.71
C LEU A 29 19.19 -19.12 14.84
N ARG A 30 19.33 -20.20 15.60
CA ARG A 30 18.48 -20.45 16.78
C ARG A 30 18.73 -19.42 17.88
N GLU A 31 19.98 -19.04 18.10
CA GLU A 31 20.36 -18.03 19.09
C GLU A 31 19.86 -16.64 18.69
N ALA A 32 20.15 -16.21 17.45
CA ALA A 32 19.67 -14.95 16.90
C ALA A 32 18.15 -14.90 16.79
N GLY A 33 17.52 -15.99 16.36
CA GLY A 33 16.06 -16.12 16.24
C GLY A 33 15.35 -15.99 17.58
N ARG A 34 15.92 -16.52 18.66
CA ARG A 34 15.38 -16.32 20.01
C ARG A 34 15.43 -14.86 20.44
N TRP A 35 16.53 -14.15 20.17
CA TRP A 35 16.64 -12.71 20.48
C TRP A 35 15.67 -11.88 19.64
N TYR A 36 15.59 -12.16 18.34
CA TYR A 36 14.64 -11.52 17.43
C TYR A 36 13.18 -11.77 17.84
N ALA A 37 12.85 -13.01 18.21
CA ALA A 37 11.50 -13.37 18.67
C ALA A 37 11.13 -12.62 19.96
N GLN A 38 12.06 -12.50 20.91
CA GLN A 38 11.83 -11.72 22.13
C GLN A 38 11.64 -10.23 21.81
N LEU A 39 12.46 -9.67 20.92
CA LEU A 39 12.35 -8.27 20.51
C LEU A 39 11.03 -8.00 19.79
N ARG A 40 10.63 -8.88 18.86
CA ARG A 40 9.34 -8.80 18.16
C ARG A 40 8.16 -8.82 19.14
N ARG A 41 8.21 -9.67 20.16
CA ARG A 41 7.17 -9.73 21.20
C ARG A 41 7.11 -8.43 22.00
N ARG A 42 8.26 -7.88 22.39
CA ARG A 42 8.32 -6.57 23.07
C ARG A 42 7.77 -5.44 22.19
N PHE A 43 8.09 -5.39 20.90
CA PHE A 43 7.50 -4.40 19.99
C PHE A 43 5.98 -4.59 19.82
N ALA A 44 5.50 -5.83 19.80
CA ALA A 44 4.07 -6.10 19.73
C ALA A 44 3.33 -5.67 21.01
N GLU A 45 3.94 -5.88 22.17
CA GLU A 45 3.45 -5.40 23.48
C GLU A 45 3.45 -3.86 23.54
N LEU A 46 4.56 -3.21 23.16
CA LEU A 46 4.63 -1.74 23.07
C LEU A 46 3.60 -1.17 22.09
N LYS A 47 3.39 -1.81 20.93
CA LYS A 47 2.35 -1.40 20.00
C LYS A 47 0.96 -1.54 20.62
N ALA A 48 0.70 -2.63 21.34
CA ALA A 48 -0.58 -2.84 22.02
C ALA A 48 -0.81 -1.83 23.15
N ASP A 49 0.23 -1.51 23.93
CA ASP A 49 0.17 -0.51 25.00
C ASP A 49 -0.01 0.91 24.42
N ILE A 50 0.70 1.24 23.34
CA ILE A 50 0.49 2.50 22.59
C ILE A 50 -0.93 2.56 22.05
N GLU A 51 -1.48 1.48 21.51
CA GLU A 51 -2.84 1.44 20.96
C GLU A 51 -3.93 1.53 22.05
N ASN A 52 -3.61 1.11 23.29
CA ASN A 52 -4.50 1.20 24.45
C ASN A 52 -4.42 2.56 25.18
N GLU A 53 -3.27 3.25 25.15
CA GLU A 53 -3.05 4.51 25.87
C GLU A 53 -3.14 5.74 24.95
N ILE A 54 -2.72 5.60 23.69
CA ILE A 54 -3.01 6.53 22.59
C ILE A 54 -4.15 5.90 21.81
N GLY A 55 -5.39 6.25 22.20
CA GLY A 55 -6.59 5.83 21.51
C GLY A 55 -6.40 5.91 20.00
N THR A 56 -6.71 4.82 19.32
CA THR A 56 -6.47 4.55 17.88
C THR A 56 -7.19 5.51 16.92
N ASP A 57 -7.54 6.72 17.37
CA ASP A 57 -8.22 7.72 16.57
C ASP A 57 -7.22 8.58 15.78
N GLU A 58 -6.05 8.95 16.32
CA GLU A 58 -5.13 9.86 15.58
C GLU A 58 -4.28 9.17 14.50
N ILE A 59 -3.81 7.94 14.71
CA ILE A 59 -3.04 7.21 13.67
C ILE A 59 -3.96 6.61 12.60
N ARG A 60 -5.15 6.15 13.01
CA ARG A 60 -6.19 5.73 12.04
C ARG A 60 -6.70 6.92 11.26
N GLU A 61 -6.81 8.12 11.85
CA GLU A 61 -7.21 9.32 11.13
C GLU A 61 -6.15 9.79 10.13
N GLN A 62 -4.86 9.72 10.44
CA GLN A 62 -3.82 10.09 9.47
C GLN A 62 -3.73 9.08 8.31
N LEU A 63 -3.78 7.78 8.60
CA LEU A 63 -3.80 6.74 7.55
C LEU A 63 -5.11 6.74 6.75
N ARG A 64 -6.23 7.06 7.40
CA ARG A 64 -7.53 7.24 6.74
C ARG A 64 -7.53 8.53 5.91
N MET A 65 -6.95 9.63 6.36
CA MET A 65 -6.93 10.89 5.61
C MET A 65 -6.10 10.74 4.33
N GLU A 66 -4.97 10.05 4.38
CA GLU A 66 -4.12 9.84 3.20
C GLU A 66 -4.75 8.89 2.17
N SER A 67 -5.28 7.75 2.63
CA SER A 67 -5.99 6.79 1.75
C SER A 67 -7.33 7.31 1.24
N ILE A 68 -8.06 8.10 2.04
CA ILE A 68 -9.28 8.78 1.61
C ILE A 68 -8.94 9.89 0.62
N ARG A 69 -7.86 10.65 0.80
CA ARG A 69 -7.50 11.74 -0.12
C ARG A 69 -7.15 11.22 -1.51
N GLU A 70 -6.41 10.12 -1.62
CA GLU A 70 -6.14 9.49 -2.93
C GLU A 70 -7.41 8.92 -3.60
N GLY A 71 -8.32 8.34 -2.81
CA GLY A 71 -9.62 7.89 -3.31
C GLY A 71 -10.52 9.05 -3.75
N PHE A 72 -10.58 10.11 -2.93
CA PHE A 72 -11.38 11.31 -3.21
C PHE A 72 -10.84 12.14 -4.37
N GLU A 73 -9.54 12.20 -4.61
CA GLU A 73 -9.02 12.89 -5.80
C GLU A 73 -9.39 12.14 -7.08
N LYS A 74 -9.31 10.80 -7.09
CA LYS A 74 -9.80 9.99 -8.22
C LYS A 74 -11.31 10.12 -8.42
N ASP A 75 -12.08 10.09 -7.33
CA ASP A 75 -13.53 10.26 -7.39
C ASP A 75 -13.89 11.68 -7.86
N LYS A 76 -13.16 12.71 -7.42
CA LYS A 76 -13.37 14.10 -7.84
C LYS A 76 -12.98 14.30 -9.30
N GLU A 77 -11.91 13.67 -9.79
CA GLU A 77 -11.55 13.69 -11.21
C GLU A 77 -12.61 12.97 -12.06
N ALA A 78 -13.08 11.80 -11.63
CA ALA A 78 -14.14 11.06 -12.32
C ALA A 78 -15.46 11.85 -12.34
N LEU A 79 -15.85 12.45 -11.21
CA LEU A 79 -17.04 13.30 -11.12
C LEU A 79 -16.91 14.57 -11.97
N LYS A 80 -15.72 15.17 -12.04
CA LYS A 80 -15.48 16.35 -12.88
C LYS A 80 -15.57 15.99 -14.37
N SER A 81 -15.02 14.86 -14.79
CA SER A 81 -15.19 14.39 -16.17
C SER A 81 -16.64 14.06 -16.50
N LEU A 82 -17.40 13.50 -15.54
CA LEU A 82 -18.83 13.23 -15.73
C LEU A 82 -19.66 14.53 -15.82
N ASP A 83 -19.33 15.54 -15.02
CA ASP A 83 -19.99 16.85 -15.08
C ASP A 83 -19.70 17.58 -16.40
N ASP A 84 -18.46 17.55 -16.89
CA ASP A 84 -18.06 18.09 -18.19
C ASP A 84 -18.74 17.34 -19.35
N ASP A 85 -18.86 16.00 -19.27
CA ASP A 85 -19.57 15.16 -20.24
C ASP A 85 -21.08 15.41 -20.24
N LEU A 86 -21.70 15.58 -19.06
CA LEU A 86 -23.12 15.92 -18.94
C LEU A 86 -23.40 17.34 -19.42
N GLN A 87 -22.50 18.28 -19.18
CA GLN A 87 -22.63 19.66 -19.61
C GLN A 87 -22.49 19.78 -21.13
N SER A 88 -21.54 19.06 -21.74
CA SER A 88 -21.39 18.98 -23.19
C SER A 88 -22.58 18.26 -23.85
N ALA A 89 -23.04 17.14 -23.28
CA ALA A 89 -24.24 16.45 -23.76
C ALA A 89 -25.50 17.34 -23.65
N ASN A 90 -25.67 18.10 -22.57
CA ASN A 90 -26.80 19.01 -22.43
C ASN A 90 -26.72 20.17 -23.44
N ILE A 91 -25.53 20.74 -23.67
CA ILE A 91 -25.31 21.76 -24.69
C ILE A 91 -25.63 21.20 -26.09
N ASP A 92 -25.22 19.97 -26.40
CA ASP A 92 -25.50 19.32 -27.68
C ASP A 92 -26.98 18.97 -27.85
N LEU A 93 -27.66 18.55 -26.78
CA LEU A 93 -29.10 18.34 -26.79
C LEU A 93 -29.85 19.66 -27.02
N LEU A 94 -29.49 20.73 -26.30
CA LEU A 94 -30.09 22.05 -26.49
C LEU A 94 -29.82 22.59 -27.90
N ASN A 95 -28.62 22.40 -28.44
CA ASN A 95 -28.27 22.80 -29.80
C ASN A 95 -28.99 21.94 -30.85
N SER A 96 -29.21 20.65 -30.59
CA SER A 96 -29.97 19.75 -31.47
C SER A 96 -31.48 20.04 -31.44
N LEU A 97 -32.03 20.46 -30.32
CA LEU A 97 -33.43 20.91 -30.21
C LEU A 97 -33.62 22.29 -30.85
N ASN A 98 -32.63 23.18 -30.75
CA ASN A 98 -32.67 24.50 -31.36
C ASN A 98 -32.45 24.46 -32.90
N ASN A 99 -31.66 23.50 -33.40
CA ASN A 99 -31.35 23.38 -34.83
C ASN A 99 -32.30 22.42 -35.59
N LYS A 100 -33.24 21.73 -34.91
CA LYS A 100 -34.21 20.83 -35.56
C LYS A 100 -35.60 21.47 -35.73
N SER A 101 -35.62 22.68 -36.24
CA SER A 101 -36.78 23.29 -36.91
C SER A 101 -36.25 24.36 -37.86
N PRO A 102 -35.72 23.95 -39.01
CA PRO A 102 -36.54 24.08 -40.21
C PRO A 102 -36.20 23.06 -41.30
N THR A 103 -37.17 22.27 -41.72
CA THR A 103 -37.27 21.91 -43.13
C THR A 103 -38.70 21.50 -43.42
N ALA A 104 -39.40 22.43 -44.09
CA ALA A 104 -40.49 22.29 -45.04
C ALA A 104 -41.64 21.33 -44.71
#